data_AF-A0A947BHL1-F1
#
_entry.id   AF-A0A947BHL1-F1
#
_cell.length_a   1.000
_cell.length_b   1.000
_cell.length_c   1.000
_cell.angle_alpha   90.00
_cell.angle_beta   90.00
_cell.angle_gamma   90.00
#
_symmetry.space_group_name_H-M   'P 1'
#
loop_
_entity.id
_entity.type
_entity.pdbx_description
1 polymer ?
#
loop_
_entity_poly.entity_id
_entity_poly.type
_entity_poly.pdbx_seq_one_letter_code
_entity_poly.pdbx_strand_id
1 'polypeptide(L)' 'MNRGTEQSSLTDCDREPVHLIGAIQGFGTLIAVNGDWIVAHLADNAQEILCAECTLE' A
#
# COMPACT_ATOMS: atom_id res chain seq x y z
N MET A 1 -2.00 3.44 14.76
CA MET A 1 -3.26 2.71 14.52
C MET A 1 -2.92 1.24 14.41
N ASN A 2 -3.43 0.41 15.32
CA ASN A 2 -3.14 -1.02 15.41
C ASN A 2 -3.92 -1.75 14.31
N ARG A 3 -3.27 -2.15 13.20
CA ARG A 3 -3.89 -3.04 12.21
C ARG A 3 -3.98 -4.42 12.86
N GLY A 4 -5.20 -4.83 13.22
CA GLY A 4 -5.47 -6.13 13.81
C GLY A 4 -4.86 -7.23 12.95
N THR A 5 -3.90 -7.96 13.52
CA THR A 5 -3.39 -9.24 13.00
C THR A 5 -4.41 -10.35 13.25
N GLU A 6 -5.70 -10.04 13.12
CA GLU A 6 -6.80 -10.98 13.33
C GLU A 6 -6.85 -11.81 12.06
N GLN A 7 -6.33 -13.04 12.15
CA GLN A 7 -6.45 -14.01 11.08
C GLN A 7 -7.94 -14.22 10.80
N SER A 8 -8.42 -13.72 9.65
CA SER A 8 -9.83 -13.80 9.26
C SER A 8 -10.26 -15.26 9.27
N SER A 9 -11.04 -15.66 10.28
CA SER A 9 -11.71 -16.96 10.29
C SER A 9 -12.70 -16.99 9.12
N LEU A 10 -13.02 -18.17 8.59
CA LEU A 10 -14.05 -18.32 7.55
C LEU A 10 -15.42 -17.72 7.97
N THR A 11 -15.64 -17.58 9.28
CA THR A 11 -16.83 -16.94 9.86
C THR A 11 -16.86 -15.43 9.71
N ASP A 12 -15.71 -14.77 9.59
CA ASP A 12 -15.57 -13.32 9.59
C ASP A 12 -15.09 -12.77 8.23
N CYS A 13 -14.85 -13.64 7.24
CA CYS A 13 -14.46 -13.26 5.88
C CYS A 13 -15.49 -12.34 5.19
N ASP A 14 -16.77 -12.39 5.56
CA ASP A 14 -17.81 -11.52 5.00
C ASP A 14 -17.72 -10.06 5.50
N ARG A 15 -17.04 -9.85 6.64
CA ARG A 15 -16.91 -8.54 7.29
C ARG A 15 -15.54 -7.91 7.12
N GLU A 16 -14.60 -8.60 6.49
CA GLU A 16 -13.28 -8.06 6.23
C GLU A 16 -13.37 -6.81 5.34
N PRO A 17 -12.80 -5.66 5.75
CA PRO A 17 -12.79 -4.46 4.93
C PRO A 17 -11.75 -4.59 3.80
N VAL A 18 -12.03 -5.45 2.81
CA VAL A 18 -11.15 -5.74 1.66
C VAL A 18 -10.86 -4.52 0.78
N HIS A 19 -11.62 -3.43 0.93
CA HIS A 19 -11.34 -2.16 0.25
C HIS A 19 -10.26 -1.33 0.97
N LEU A 20 -9.85 -1.71 2.19
CA LEU A 20 -8.87 -1.03 3.04
C LEU A 20 -7.63 -1.89 3.33
N ILE A 21 -7.27 -2.80 2.42
CA ILE A 21 -6.12 -3.72 2.54
C ILE A 21 -4.83 -2.96 2.85
N GLY A 22 -4.70 -1.74 2.32
CA GLY A 22 -3.62 -0.82 2.70
C GLY A 22 -2.22 -1.36 2.41
N ALA A 23 -2.16 -2.28 1.44
CA ALA A 23 -1.00 -2.89 0.83
C ALA A 23 -1.35 -3.16 -0.65
N ILE A 24 -0.32 -3.32 -1.48
CA ILE A 24 -0.44 -3.60 -2.91
C ILE A 24 0.27 -4.91 -3.26
N GLN A 25 0.00 -5.45 -4.45
CA GLN A 25 0.71 -6.62 -4.97
C GLN A 25 2.12 -6.24 -5.46
N GLY A 26 3.07 -7.18 -5.37
CA GLY A 26 4.49 -6.88 -5.55
C GLY A 26 4.98 -6.63 -6.99
N PHE A 27 4.16 -6.88 -8.03
CA PHE A 27 4.58 -6.70 -9.42
C PHE A 27 4.56 -5.24 -9.90
N GLY A 28 3.98 -4.33 -9.10
CA GLY A 28 3.84 -2.93 -9.43
C GLY A 28 3.99 -2.07 -8.18
N THR A 29 3.96 -0.75 -8.37
CA THR A 29 3.98 0.21 -7.27
C THR A 29 2.79 1.16 -7.33
N LEU A 30 2.50 1.82 -6.21
CA LEU A 30 1.40 2.77 -6.08
C LEU A 30 1.92 4.11 -5.58
N ILE A 31 1.48 5.18 -6.25
CA ILE A 31 1.65 6.57 -5.83
C ILE A 31 0.25 7.18 -5.76
N ALA A 32 -0.17 7.63 -4.58
CA ALA A 32 -1.41 8.38 -4.41
C ALA A 32 -1.09 9.86 -4.26
N VAL A 33 -1.73 10.70 -5.06
CA VAL A 33 -1.59 12.16 -5.01
C VAL A 33 -2.90 12.82 -4.57
N ASN A 34 -2.81 13.98 -3.92
CA ASN A 34 -3.97 14.80 -3.61
C ASN A 34 -4.40 15.66 -4.81
N GLY A 35 -5.46 16.49 -4.64
CA GLY A 35 -5.95 17.38 -5.69
C GLY A 35 -4.94 18.43 -6.17
N ASP A 36 -3.94 18.74 -5.35
CA ASP A 36 -2.84 19.67 -5.66
C ASP A 36 -1.61 18.96 -6.25
N TRP A 37 -1.74 17.68 -6.63
CA TRP A 37 -0.65 16.84 -7.17
C TRP A 37 0.51 16.54 -6.21
N ILE A 38 0.31 16.72 -4.91
CA ILE A 38 1.30 16.37 -3.89
C ILE A 38 1.14 14.89 -3.53
N VAL A 39 2.26 14.16 -3.45
CA VAL A 39 2.29 12.76 -3.02
C VAL A 39 1.77 12.66 -1.57
N ALA A 40 0.64 11.99 -1.41
CA ALA A 40 0.01 11.73 -0.12
C ALA A 40 0.42 10.36 0.44
N HIS A 41 0.58 9.37 -0.43
CA HIS A 41 1.07 8.04 -0.07
C HIS A 41 1.99 7.50 -1.16
N LEU A 42 3.04 6.80 -0.72
CA LEU A 42 3.99 6.11 -1.57
C LEU A 42 4.11 4.67 -1.08
N ALA A 43 4.05 3.69 -1.98
CA ALA A 43 4.28 2.30 -1.62
C ALA A 43 5.76 2.06 -1.29
N ASP A 44 6.03 1.13 -0.38
CA ASP A 44 7.38 0.84 0.11
C ASP A 44 8.33 0.38 -1.01
N ASN A 45 7.80 -0.28 -2.05
CA ASN A 45 8.57 -0.76 -3.20
C ASN A 45 8.74 0.26 -4.33
N ALA A 46 8.30 1.51 -4.15
CA ALA A 46 8.31 2.51 -5.21
C ALA A 46 9.72 2.81 -5.72
N GLN A 47 10.72 2.86 -4.83
CA GLN A 47 12.09 3.09 -5.23
C GLN A 47 12.63 1.96 -6.10
N GLU A 48 12.42 0.70 -5.70
CA GLU A 48 12.90 -0.45 -6.46
C GLU A 48 12.29 -0.52 -7.87
N ILE A 49 11.00 -0.22 -8.00
CA ILE A 49 10.28 -0.36 -9.27
C ILE A 49 10.48 0.84 -10.20
N LEU A 50 10.48 2.07 -9.67
CA LEU A 50 10.54 3.27 -10.51
C LEU A 50 11.97 3.74 -10.78
N CYS A 51 12.93 3.28 -9.98
CA CYS A 51 14.24 3.87 -9.95
C CYS A 51 15.33 2.90 -10.40
N ALA A 52 15.79 3.10 -11.64
CA ALA A 52 16.93 2.36 -12.17
C ALA A 52 18.28 2.81 -11.54
N GLU A 53 18.39 4.05 -11.01
CA GLU A 53 19.69 4.62 -10.61
C GLU A 53 19.68 5.76 -9.55
N CYS A 54 18.60 6.03 -8.79
CA CYS A 54 18.71 7.04 -7.71
C CYS A 54 19.27 6.46 -6.41
N THR A 55 20.42 7.02 -6.01
CA THR A 55 20.88 7.08 -4.63
C THR A 55 20.25 8.33 -4.01
N LEU A 56 19.53 8.20 -2.90
CA LEU A 56 19.04 9.33 -2.12
C LEU A 56 20.11 9.66 -1.07
N GLU A 57 20.71 10.86 -1.14
CA GLU A 57 21.42 11.47 -0.01
C GLU A 57 20.42 12.02 1.02
#